data_AF-A0A967H5F4-F1
#
_entry.id   AF-A0A967H5F4-F1
#
_cell.length_a   1.000
_cell.length_b   1.000
_cell.length_c   1.000
_cell.angle_alpha   90.00
_cell.angle_beta   90.00
_cell.angle_gamma   90.00
#
_symmetry.space_group_name_H-M   'P 1'
#
loop_
_entity.id
_entity.type
_entity.pdbx_description
1 polymer ?
#
loop_
_entity_poly.entity_id
_entity_poly.type
_entity_poly.pdbx_seq_one_letter_code
_entity_poly.pdbx_strand_id
1 'polypeptide(L)'
;RWLRGETYDQIARRTHHSLSCVKRYIQAFARVINLHHKGLAVGEISLLLQLSTYLVHDYLTIYVQHDSPFNRQRLQEQLHRL
;
A
#
# COMPACT_ATOMS: atom_id res chain seq x y z
N ARG A 1 9.98 -0.68 -1.99
CA ARG A 1 10.64 -1.87 -1.37
C ARG A 1 9.76 -3.10 -1.44
N TRP A 2 8.57 -3.08 -0.82
CA TRP A 2 7.65 -4.22 -0.88
C TRP A 2 7.21 -4.62 -2.30
N LEU A 3 6.91 -3.65 -3.17
CA LEU A 3 6.67 -3.84 -4.61
C LEU A 3 7.90 -4.31 -5.42
N ARG A 4 9.05 -4.50 -4.77
CA ARG A 4 10.24 -5.11 -5.38
C ARG A 4 10.47 -6.53 -4.88
N GLY A 5 9.47 -7.12 -4.22
CA GLY A 5 9.52 -8.49 -3.69
C GLY A 5 10.03 -8.60 -2.25
N GLU A 6 10.46 -7.52 -1.61
CA GLU A 6 10.95 -7.57 -0.23
C GLU A 6 9.84 -8.01 0.74
N THR A 7 10.23 -8.80 1.77
CA THR A 7 9.36 -9.21 2.87
C THR A 7 9.28 -8.14 3.96
N TYR A 8 8.33 -8.27 4.88
CA TYR A 8 8.17 -7.31 5.98
C TYR A 8 9.38 -7.23 6.90
N ASP A 9 10.01 -8.37 7.19
CA ASP A 9 11.22 -8.46 8.02
C ASP A 9 12.45 -7.86 7.30
N GLN A 10 12.56 -8.02 5.98
CA GLN A 10 13.63 -7.40 5.19
C GLN A 10 13.51 -5.88 5.18
N ILE A 11 12.28 -5.38 5.01
CA ILE A 11 11.99 -3.94 5.04
C ILE A 11 12.26 -3.39 6.44
N ALA A 12 11.71 -4.02 7.48
CA ALA A 12 11.89 -3.62 8.87
C ALA A 12 13.37 -3.48 9.24
N ARG A 13 14.19 -4.49 8.90
CA ARG A 13 15.64 -4.45 9.11
C ARG A 13 16.34 -3.32 8.35
N ARG A 14 15.98 -3.10 7.08
CA ARG A 14 16.61 -2.07 6.24
C ARG A 14 16.21 -0.64 6.59
N THR A 15 14.99 -0.42 7.08
CA THR A 15 14.48 0.91 7.42
C THR A 15 14.56 1.20 8.92
N HIS A 16 15.11 0.29 9.72
CA HIS A 16 15.11 0.36 11.19
C HIS A 16 13.71 0.64 11.78
N HIS A 17 12.68 0.12 11.13
CA HIS A 17 11.29 0.23 11.60
C HIS A 17 10.88 -1.07 12.29
N SER A 18 9.92 -0.96 13.21
CA SER A 18 9.28 -2.15 13.76
C SER A 18 8.50 -2.90 12.67
N LEU A 19 8.43 -4.22 12.82
CA LEU A 19 7.66 -5.08 11.92
C LEU A 19 6.17 -4.68 11.88
N SER A 20 5.62 -4.24 13.01
CA SER A 20 4.23 -3.78 13.12
C SER A 20 3.99 -2.49 12.31
N CYS A 21 4.92 -1.53 12.36
CA CYS A 21 4.82 -0.31 11.55
C CYS A 21 4.89 -0.63 10.06
N VAL A 22 5.83 -1.48 9.63
CA VAL A 22 5.95 -1.90 8.23
C VAL A 22 4.67 -2.57 7.73
N LYS A 23 4.11 -3.51 8.52
CA LYS A 23 2.83 -4.14 8.21
C LYS A 23 1.72 -3.10 8.03
N ARG A 24 1.57 -2.17 8.98
CA ARG A 24 0.55 -1.12 8.92
C ARG A 24 0.64 -0.28 7.65
N TYR A 25 1.84 0.17 7.27
CA TYR A 25 2.03 0.95 6.04
C TYR A 25 1.64 0.17 4.78
N ILE A 26 2.04 -1.10 4.69
CA ILE A 26 1.74 -1.93 3.52
C ILE A 26 0.25 -2.26 3.43
N GLN A 27 -0.41 -2.52 4.57
CA GLN A 27 -1.85 -2.73 4.61
C GLN A 27 -2.63 -1.47 4.23
N ALA A 28 -2.22 -0.30 4.73
CA ALA A 28 -2.82 0.98 4.36
C ALA A 28 -2.67 1.24 2.85
N PHE A 29 -1.46 1.02 2.31
CA PHE A 29 -1.18 1.10 0.88
C PHE A 29 -2.08 0.18 0.05
N ALA A 30 -2.21 -1.08 0.45
CA ALA A 30 -3.05 -2.04 -0.26
C ALA A 30 -4.53 -1.64 -0.27
N ARG A 31 -5.04 -1.15 0.86
CA ARG A 31 -6.43 -0.67 0.99
C ARG A 31 -6.69 0.56 0.13
N VAL A 32 -5.75 1.51 0.06
CA VAL A 32 -5.87 2.69 -0.81
C VAL A 32 -6.06 2.28 -2.27
N ILE A 33 -5.21 1.40 -2.79
CA ILE A 33 -5.31 0.96 -4.20
C ILE A 33 -6.60 0.21 -4.45
N ASN A 34 -7.01 -0.68 -3.53
CA ASN A 34 -8.25 -1.43 -3.67
C ASN A 34 -9.48 -0.51 -3.73
N LEU A 35 -9.54 0.52 -2.88
CA LEU A 35 -10.65 1.48 -2.89
C LEU A 35 -10.63 2.35 -4.14
N HIS A 36 -9.45 2.77 -4.60
CA HIS A 36 -9.30 3.50 -5.85
C HIS A 36 -9.76 2.67 -7.06
N HIS A 37 -9.42 1.37 -7.12
CA HIS A 37 -9.93 0.45 -8.17
C HIS A 37 -11.44 0.23 -8.10
N LYS A 38 -12.07 0.42 -6.93
CA LYS A 38 -13.53 0.43 -6.78
C LYS A 38 -14.18 1.75 -7.19
N GLY A 39 -13.39 2.73 -7.66
CA GLY A 39 -13.87 4.01 -8.17
C GLY A 39 -14.06 5.10 -7.12
N LEU A 40 -13.57 4.91 -5.89
CA LEU A 40 -13.66 5.95 -4.85
C LEU A 40 -12.66 7.08 -5.14
N ALA A 41 -13.10 8.31 -4.90
CA ALA A 41 -12.27 9.49 -5.00
C ALA A 41 -11.27 9.59 -3.83
N VAL A 42 -10.17 10.33 -4.04
CA VAL A 42 -9.10 10.51 -3.03
C VAL A 42 -9.64 11.02 -1.69
N GLY A 43 -10.59 11.96 -1.71
CA GLY A 43 -11.21 12.49 -0.49
C GLY A 43 -11.99 11.43 0.29
N GLU A 44 -12.72 10.56 -0.41
CA GLU A 44 -13.48 9.46 0.21
C GLU A 44 -12.54 8.42 0.82
N ILE A 45 -11.47 8.06 0.10
CA ILE A 45 -10.44 7.13 0.59
C ILE A 45 -9.74 7.70 1.82
N SER A 46 -9.37 8.99 1.78
CA SER A 46 -8.75 9.71 2.89
C SER A 46 -9.63 9.66 4.15
N LEU A 47 -10.93 9.93 3.99
CA LEU A 47 -11.90 9.86 5.09
C LEU A 47 -12.04 8.44 5.65
N LEU A 48 -12.22 7.42 4.78
CA LEU A 48 -12.44 6.04 5.18
C LEU A 48 -11.23 5.41 5.89
N LEU A 49 -10.02 5.77 5.48
CA LEU A 49 -8.78 5.21 6.03
C LEU A 49 -8.12 6.11 7.09
N GLN A 50 -8.71 7.28 7.38
CA GLN A 50 -8.15 8.29 8.28
C GLN A 50 -6.71 8.67 7.91
N LEU A 51 -6.45 8.82 6.61
CA LEU A 51 -5.16 9.25 6.06
C LEU A 51 -5.29 10.66 5.49
N SER A 52 -4.20 11.41 5.39
CA SER A 52 -4.22 12.66 4.65
C SER A 52 -4.44 12.41 3.16
N THR A 53 -5.11 13.33 2.47
CA THR A 53 -5.27 13.29 1.01
C THR A 53 -3.92 13.25 0.29
N TYR A 54 -2.92 13.96 0.81
CA TYR A 54 -1.54 13.91 0.34
C TYR A 54 -0.96 12.48 0.36
N LEU A 55 -1.11 11.76 1.48
CA LEU A 55 -0.61 10.39 1.60
C LEU A 55 -1.33 9.41 0.65
N VAL A 56 -2.63 9.60 0.45
CA VAL A 56 -3.40 8.82 -0.53
C VAL A 56 -2.86 9.06 -1.94
N HIS A 57 -2.60 10.32 -2.32
CA HIS A 57 -1.99 10.66 -3.61
C HIS A 57 -0.59 10.04 -3.78
N ASP A 58 0.26 10.09 -2.75
CA ASP A 58 1.59 9.48 -2.79
C ASP A 58 1.49 7.97 -3.03
N TYR A 59 0.56 7.29 -2.36
CA TYR A 59 0.35 5.85 -2.54
C TYR A 59 -0.14 5.51 -3.96
N LEU A 60 -1.08 6.27 -4.51
CA LEU A 60 -1.53 6.08 -5.89
C LEU A 60 -0.40 6.35 -6.89
N THR A 61 0.41 7.37 -6.65
CA THR A 61 1.57 7.70 -7.49
C THR A 61 2.59 6.55 -7.50
N ILE A 62 2.93 6.02 -6.31
CA ILE A 62 3.83 4.86 -6.18
C ILE A 62 3.26 3.64 -6.92
N TYR A 63 1.95 3.41 -6.85
CA TYR A 63 1.32 2.30 -7.57
C TYR A 63 1.43 2.44 -9.08
N VAL A 64 1.08 3.60 -9.63
CA VAL A 64 1.16 3.87 -11.09
C VAL A 64 2.59 3.73 -11.61
N GLN A 65 3.58 4.25 -10.88
CA GLN A 65 5.00 4.15 -11.26
C GLN A 65 5.55 2.71 -11.24
N HIS A 66 4.86 1.80 -10.54
CA HIS A 66 5.28 0.41 -10.37
C HIS A 66 4.22 -0.58 -10.87
N ASP A 67 3.30 -0.17 -11.75
CA ASP A 67 2.25 -1.04 -12.24
C ASP A 67 2.85 -2.15 -13.13
N SER A 68 2.88 -3.37 -12.60
CA SER A 68 3.38 -4.56 -13.29
C SER A 68 2.55 -5.77 -12.89
N PRO A 69 2.47 -6.83 -13.74
CA PRO A 69 1.74 -8.04 -13.38
C PRO A 69 2.16 -8.63 -12.03
N PHE A 70 3.47 -8.65 -11.75
CA PHE A 70 4.02 -9.08 -10.46
C PHE A 70 3.46 -8.26 -9.28
N ASN A 71 3.42 -6.94 -9.42
CA ASN A 71 2.93 -6.06 -8.36
C ASN A 71 1.43 -6.14 -8.16
N ARG A 72 0.66 -6.30 -9.23
CA ARG A 72 -0.79 -6.53 -9.17
C ARG A 72 -1.11 -7.84 -8.44
N GLN A 73 -0.42 -8.93 -8.79
CA GLN A 73 -0.59 -10.22 -8.09
C GLN A 73 -0.22 -10.08 -6.61
N ARG A 74 0.94 -9.49 -6.30
CA ARG A 74 1.40 -9.32 -4.91
C ARG A 74 0.44 -8.47 -4.08
N LEU A 75 -0.18 -7.45 -4.70
CA LEU A 75 -1.23 -6.64 -4.10
C LEU A 75 -2.47 -7.47 -3.78
N GLN A 76 -2.95 -8.26 -4.74
CA GLN A 76 -4.09 -9.15 -4.55
C GLN A 76 -3.85 -10.16 -3.43
N GLU A 77 -2.67 -10.78 -3.39
CA GLU A 77 -2.25 -11.66 -2.29
C GLU A 77 -2.26 -10.95 -0.94
N GLN A 78 -1.89 -9.67 -0.89
CA GLN A 78 -1.92 -8.90 0.35
C GLN A 78 -3.37 -8.65 0.80
N LEU A 79 -4.25 -8.28 -0.12
CA LEU A 79 -5.66 -8.03 0.16
C LEU A 79 -6.38 -9.27 0.70
N HIS A 80 -6.02 -10.47 0.24
CA HIS A 80 -6.55 -11.74 0.80
C HIS A 80 -6.08 -12.05 2.23
N ARG A 81 -5.07 -11.36 2.75
CA ARG A 81 -4.51 -11.56 4.10
C ARG A 81 -4.98 -10.52 5.11
N LEU A 82 -5.79 -9.54 4.67
CA LEU A 82 -6.43 -8.53 5.52
C LEU A 82 -7.68 -9.10 6.18
#